data_AF-A0A1F7GXR7-F1
#
_entry.id   AF-A0A1F7GXR7-F1
#
_cell.length_a   1.000
_cell.length_b   1.000
_cell.length_c   1.000
_cell.angle_alpha   90.00
_cell.angle_beta   90.00
_cell.angle_gamma   90.00
#
_symmetry.space_group_name_H-M   'P 1'
#
loop_
_entity.id
_entity.type
_entity.pdbx_description
1 polymer ?
#
loop_
_entity_poly.entity_id
_entity_poly.type
_entity_poly.pdbx_seq_one_letter_code
_entity_poly.pdbx_strand_id
1 'polypeptide(L)'
;MSTPIEDVKSKIDIVEYIGRFVSLKKTGRNFKAPCPFHNEKTPSFIVSPDRQIWRCFGACQTGGDVISFLMKWENITFFEALRELAQQTGTKLENINFEDKEWKKKEILLSINNAALKFFHYLLNQHAAGKDALTYLEKRGLNKNLIETFQLGYAPKSWDSLLTFLIKKGFSQQDIFQTGLIIRSQRGKFYDRFRGRLMFPIIDARDMIIGFSGRLIEESLTLEVDQAKYVNTPETPIYHKRETLYGINVAKEAIKNEQKVVVVEGEFDMISCYKHGVKNTVAIKGSAFTKDQ
;
A
#
# COMPACT_ATOMS: atom_id res chain seq x y z
N MET A 1 -9.56 -17.24 -32.58
CA MET A 1 -10.00 -16.02 -31.86
C MET A 1 -8.86 -15.65 -30.93
N SER A 2 -8.42 -14.38 -30.95
CA SER A 2 -7.43 -13.91 -29.99
C SER A 2 -7.97 -14.08 -28.57
N THR A 3 -7.12 -14.54 -27.66
CA THR A 3 -7.49 -14.55 -26.24
C THR A 3 -7.74 -13.11 -25.77
N PRO A 4 -8.54 -12.86 -24.71
CA PRO A 4 -8.70 -11.52 -24.16
C PRO A 4 -7.37 -10.83 -23.82
N ILE A 5 -6.35 -11.60 -23.44
CA ILE A 5 -4.99 -11.11 -23.18
C ILE A 5 -4.32 -10.63 -24.47
N GLU A 6 -4.40 -11.41 -25.54
CA GLU A 6 -3.89 -11.01 -26.85
C GLU A 6 -4.64 -9.80 -27.43
N ASP A 7 -5.95 -9.70 -27.16
CA ASP A 7 -6.75 -8.53 -27.54
C ASP A 7 -6.31 -7.26 -26.80
N VAL A 8 -6.06 -7.33 -25.49
CA VAL A 8 -5.48 -6.20 -24.74
C VAL A 8 -4.12 -5.81 -25.31
N LYS A 9 -3.23 -6.79 -25.52
CA LYS A 9 -1.87 -6.52 -26.03
C LYS A 9 -1.87 -5.94 -27.43
N SER A 10 -2.75 -6.42 -28.33
CA SER A 10 -2.77 -5.95 -29.73
C SER A 10 -3.27 -4.52 -29.88
N LYS A 11 -4.00 -4.00 -28.89
CA LYS A 11 -4.53 -2.63 -28.85
C LYS A 11 -3.56 -1.61 -28.25
N ILE A 12 -2.40 -2.05 -27.77
CA ILE A 12 -1.42 -1.17 -27.12
C ILE A 12 -0.11 -1.24 -27.88
N ASP A 13 0.35 -0.10 -28.39
CA ASP A 13 1.73 0.04 -28.83
C ASP A 13 2.65 0.26 -27.62
N ILE A 14 3.61 -0.65 -27.42
CA ILE A 14 4.47 -0.62 -26.24
C ILE A 14 5.39 0.61 -26.19
N VAL A 15 5.78 1.17 -27.34
CA VAL A 15 6.65 2.36 -27.40
C VAL A 15 5.85 3.57 -26.97
N GLU A 16 4.64 3.74 -27.49
CA GLU A 16 3.74 4.82 -27.08
C GLU A 16 3.40 4.71 -25.59
N TYR A 17 3.05 3.51 -25.12
CA TYR A 17 2.69 3.27 -23.73
C TYR A 17 3.84 3.62 -22.78
N ILE A 18 5.02 3.03 -22.98
CA ILE A 18 6.19 3.28 -22.13
C ILE A 18 6.66 4.74 -22.26
N GLY A 19 6.52 5.35 -23.44
CA GLY A 19 6.86 6.74 -23.70
C GLY A 19 6.12 7.76 -22.82
N ARG A 20 4.98 7.38 -22.24
CA ARG A 20 4.23 8.20 -21.27
C ARG A 20 4.95 8.31 -19.92
N PHE A 21 5.82 7.35 -19.59
CA PHE A 21 6.50 7.22 -18.31
C PHE A 21 8.00 7.51 -18.40
N VAL A 22 8.62 7.12 -19.53
CA VAL A 22 10.06 7.18 -19.74
C VAL A 22 10.36 7.92 -21.03
N SER A 23 11.28 8.87 -20.99
CA SER A 23 11.73 9.58 -22.18
C SER A 23 12.56 8.67 -23.10
N LEU A 24 11.89 8.03 -24.07
CA LEU A 24 12.49 7.10 -25.02
C LEU A 24 13.17 7.81 -26.20
N LYS A 25 14.42 7.43 -26.51
CA LYS A 25 15.16 7.91 -27.69
C LYS A 25 15.30 6.83 -28.75
N LYS A 26 14.89 7.13 -29.99
CA LYS A 26 15.03 6.20 -31.12
C LYS A 26 16.51 5.93 -31.43
N THR A 27 16.86 4.66 -31.58
CA THR A 27 18.21 4.17 -31.90
C THR A 27 18.11 2.99 -32.88
N GLY A 28 18.34 3.26 -34.16
CA GLY A 28 18.10 2.27 -35.22
C GLY A 28 16.62 1.87 -35.29
N ARG A 29 16.34 0.57 -35.17
CA ARG A 29 14.97 0.01 -35.15
C ARG A 29 14.30 0.03 -33.77
N ASN A 30 15.08 0.24 -32.70
CA ASN A 30 14.59 0.19 -31.33
C ASN A 30 14.57 1.58 -30.68
N PHE A 31 14.06 1.65 -29.47
CA PHE A 31 14.10 2.82 -28.60
C PHE A 31 14.92 2.50 -27.35
N LYS A 32 15.55 3.53 -26.76
CA LYS A 32 16.48 3.37 -25.65
C LYS A 32 16.33 4.47 -24.60
N ALA A 33 16.49 4.12 -23.33
CA ALA A 33 16.54 5.03 -22.18
C ALA A 33 17.40 4.46 -21.03
N PRO A 34 17.80 5.26 -20.03
CA PRO A 34 18.17 4.74 -18.72
C PRO A 34 17.03 3.89 -18.15
N CYS A 35 17.36 2.77 -17.52
CA CYS A 35 16.36 1.90 -16.93
C CYS A 35 15.62 2.60 -15.79
N PRO A 36 14.27 2.60 -15.79
CA PRO A 36 13.51 3.17 -14.69
C PRO A 36 13.55 2.30 -13.43
N PHE A 37 13.98 1.04 -13.53
CA PHE A 37 13.91 0.05 -12.45
C PHE A 37 15.22 -0.13 -11.69
N HIS A 38 16.29 0.55 -12.09
CA HIS A 38 17.54 0.61 -11.33
C HIS A 38 18.31 1.88 -11.68
N ASN A 39 19.09 2.40 -10.73
CA ASN A 39 19.84 3.63 -10.95
C ASN A 39 21.05 3.40 -11.87
N GLU A 40 21.05 4.05 -13.04
CA GLU A 40 22.17 4.05 -13.98
C GLU A 40 22.21 5.33 -14.81
N LYS A 41 23.40 5.69 -15.32
CA LYS A 41 23.56 6.80 -16.27
C LYS A 41 23.56 6.33 -17.72
N THR A 42 24.17 5.18 -17.97
CA THR A 42 24.25 4.61 -19.31
C THR A 42 22.90 4.00 -19.67
N PRO A 43 22.26 4.43 -20.77
CA PRO A 43 21.01 3.81 -21.19
C PRO A 43 21.20 2.30 -21.38
N SER A 44 20.40 1.47 -20.71
CA SER A 44 20.40 0.01 -20.90
C SER A 44 19.00 -0.56 -21.16
N PHE A 45 17.97 0.27 -21.04
CA PHE A 45 16.58 -0.09 -21.28
C PHE A 45 16.24 0.06 -22.75
N ILE A 46 15.89 -1.05 -23.40
CA ILE A 46 15.59 -1.14 -24.83
C ILE A 46 14.13 -1.52 -25.01
N VAL A 47 13.41 -0.78 -25.85
CA VAL A 47 12.05 -1.10 -26.28
C VAL A 47 12.07 -1.43 -27.77
N SER A 48 11.52 -2.59 -28.12
CA SER A 48 11.46 -3.07 -29.50
C SER A 48 10.03 -2.95 -30.04
N PRO A 49 9.77 -2.04 -31.00
CA PRO A 49 8.44 -1.88 -31.60
C PRO A 49 8.03 -3.14 -32.39
N ASP A 50 8.95 -3.75 -33.13
CA ASP A 50 8.66 -4.93 -33.96
C ASP A 50 8.24 -6.14 -33.12
N ARG A 51 8.83 -6.28 -31.93
CA ARG A 51 8.58 -7.41 -31.02
C ARG A 51 7.54 -7.10 -29.95
N GLN A 52 7.13 -5.84 -29.80
CA GLN A 52 6.27 -5.36 -28.73
C GLN A 52 6.74 -5.80 -27.32
N ILE A 53 8.06 -5.72 -27.09
CA ILE A 53 8.70 -6.05 -25.80
C ILE A 53 9.71 -4.99 -25.37
N TRP A 54 9.99 -4.94 -24.08
CA TRP A 54 11.11 -4.21 -23.50
C TRP A 54 12.10 -5.17 -22.83
N ARG A 55 13.36 -4.75 -22.73
CA ARG A 55 14.39 -5.44 -21.95
C ARG A 55 15.43 -4.45 -21.46
N CYS A 56 15.80 -4.59 -20.20
CA CYS A 56 16.96 -3.95 -19.62
C CYS A 56 18.19 -4.87 -19.78
N PHE A 57 19.26 -4.35 -20.39
CA PHE A 57 20.56 -5.03 -20.52
C PHE A 57 21.58 -4.61 -19.45
N GLY A 58 21.15 -3.80 -18.47
CA GLY A 58 21.94 -3.44 -17.29
C GLY A 58 21.75 -4.42 -16.13
N ALA A 59 21.94 -3.92 -14.90
CA ALA A 59 22.01 -4.74 -13.69
C ALA A 59 20.73 -5.55 -13.38
N CYS A 60 19.54 -5.01 -13.66
CA CYS A 60 18.31 -5.72 -13.30
C CYS A 60 17.96 -6.88 -14.25
N GLN A 61 18.49 -6.89 -15.49
CA GLN A 61 18.26 -7.92 -16.51
C GLN A 61 16.79 -8.30 -16.76
N THR A 62 15.85 -7.45 -16.38
CA THR A 62 14.41 -7.69 -16.53
C THR A 62 13.91 -7.31 -17.92
N GLY A 63 12.77 -7.88 -18.32
CA GLY A 63 12.13 -7.61 -19.60
C GLY A 63 10.79 -8.30 -19.70
N GLY A 64 10.02 -7.95 -20.72
CA GLY A 64 8.71 -8.53 -20.98
C GLY A 64 7.89 -7.68 -21.93
N ASP A 65 6.59 -7.88 -21.90
CA ASP A 65 5.61 -7.09 -22.66
C ASP A 65 5.09 -5.89 -21.86
N VAL A 66 4.07 -5.21 -22.39
CA VAL A 66 3.43 -4.06 -21.76
C VAL A 66 2.81 -4.40 -20.39
N ILE A 67 2.27 -5.61 -20.23
CA ILE A 67 1.72 -6.09 -18.95
C ILE A 67 2.86 -6.21 -17.94
N SER A 68 3.96 -6.85 -18.35
CA SER A 68 5.15 -7.02 -17.51
C SER A 68 5.79 -5.68 -17.12
N PHE A 69 5.74 -4.69 -18.01
CA PHE A 69 6.17 -3.32 -17.70
C PHE A 69 5.30 -2.72 -16.60
N LEU A 70 3.96 -2.75 -16.78
CA LEU A 70 3.02 -2.17 -15.83
C LEU A 70 3.08 -2.86 -14.46
N MET A 71 3.16 -4.19 -14.45
CA MET A 71 3.38 -4.98 -13.22
C MET A 71 4.58 -4.48 -12.43
N LYS A 72 5.68 -4.21 -13.13
CA LYS A 72 6.93 -3.76 -12.50
C LYS A 72 6.91 -2.27 -12.14
N TRP A 73 6.25 -1.45 -12.95
CA TRP A 73 6.13 -0.01 -12.76
C TRP A 73 5.25 0.33 -11.56
N GLU A 74 4.09 -0.31 -11.44
CA GLU A 74 3.11 -0.05 -10.36
C GLU A 74 3.24 -1.04 -9.18
N ASN A 75 4.14 -2.01 -9.26
CA ASN A 75 4.29 -3.11 -8.29
C ASN A 75 2.96 -3.86 -8.05
N ILE A 76 2.43 -4.42 -9.13
CA ILE A 76 1.09 -5.06 -9.18
C ILE A 76 1.15 -6.46 -9.78
N THR A 77 0.19 -7.29 -9.43
CA THR A 77 0.09 -8.65 -9.97
C THR A 77 -0.29 -8.62 -11.44
N PHE A 78 -0.10 -9.76 -12.12
CA PHE A 78 -0.48 -9.91 -13.52
C PHE A 78 -1.96 -9.56 -13.76
N PHE A 79 -2.86 -10.08 -12.93
CA PHE A 79 -4.28 -9.80 -13.08
C PHE A 79 -4.65 -8.32 -12.83
N GLU A 80 -4.01 -7.66 -11.86
CA GLU A 80 -4.18 -6.21 -11.64
C GLU A 80 -3.77 -5.42 -12.89
N ALA A 81 -2.58 -5.71 -13.44
CA ALA A 81 -2.09 -5.06 -14.66
C ALA A 81 -2.97 -5.33 -15.88
N LEU A 82 -3.40 -6.58 -16.06
CA LEU A 82 -4.29 -6.95 -17.16
C LEU A 82 -5.63 -6.22 -17.05
N ARG A 83 -6.20 -6.12 -15.86
CA ARG A 83 -7.47 -5.42 -15.62
C ARG A 83 -7.37 -3.92 -15.91
N GLU A 84 -6.29 -3.29 -15.49
CA GLU A 84 -6.04 -1.87 -15.75
C GLU A 84 -5.89 -1.59 -17.24
N LEU A 85 -5.06 -2.37 -17.93
CA LEU A 85 -4.88 -2.24 -19.38
C LEU A 85 -6.16 -2.54 -20.15
N ALA A 86 -6.94 -3.55 -19.72
CA ALA A 86 -8.23 -3.87 -20.33
C ALA A 86 -9.25 -2.74 -20.19
N GLN A 87 -9.27 -2.06 -19.04
CA GLN A 87 -10.10 -0.87 -18.84
C GLN A 87 -9.68 0.26 -19.79
N GLN A 88 -8.37 0.46 -19.99
CA GLN A 88 -7.85 1.46 -20.93
C GLN A 88 -8.17 1.14 -22.39
N THR A 89 -8.16 -0.14 -22.78
CA THR A 89 -8.44 -0.60 -24.16
C THR A 89 -9.92 -0.86 -24.45
N GLY A 90 -10.80 -0.72 -23.45
CA GLY A 90 -12.21 -1.10 -23.55
C GLY A 90 -12.43 -2.60 -23.78
N THR A 91 -11.44 -3.44 -23.47
CA THR A 91 -11.55 -4.89 -23.63
C THR A 91 -12.26 -5.50 -22.43
N LYS A 92 -13.29 -6.31 -22.68
CA LYS A 92 -13.97 -7.05 -21.62
C LYS A 92 -13.21 -8.33 -21.27
N LEU A 93 -12.89 -8.49 -19.99
CA LEU A 93 -12.27 -9.71 -19.45
C LEU A 93 -13.37 -10.71 -19.03
N GLU A 94 -14.16 -11.21 -19.98
CA GLU A 94 -15.19 -12.23 -19.71
C GLU A 94 -14.60 -13.64 -19.79
N ASN A 95 -15.04 -14.54 -18.89
CA ASN A 95 -14.68 -15.96 -18.88
C ASN A 95 -13.17 -16.28 -18.82
N ILE A 96 -12.36 -15.36 -18.29
CA ILE A 96 -10.94 -15.61 -18.04
C ILE A 96 -10.82 -16.44 -16.77
N ASN A 97 -10.74 -17.76 -16.92
CA ASN A 97 -10.43 -18.64 -15.80
C ASN A 97 -8.91 -18.60 -15.54
N PHE A 98 -8.44 -17.56 -14.84
CA PHE A 98 -7.07 -17.49 -14.35
C PHE A 98 -7.00 -18.00 -12.91
N GLU A 99 -6.19 -19.03 -12.68
CA GLU A 99 -5.71 -19.36 -11.34
C GLU A 99 -4.53 -18.47 -10.95
N ASP A 100 -4.76 -17.16 -10.85
CA ASP A 100 -3.80 -16.25 -10.22
C ASP A 100 -3.95 -16.38 -8.69
N LYS A 101 -3.30 -17.40 -8.13
CA LYS A 101 -3.32 -17.69 -6.69
C LYS A 101 -2.76 -16.53 -5.87
N GLU A 102 -1.78 -15.80 -6.41
CA GLU A 102 -1.15 -14.66 -5.75
C GLU A 102 -2.12 -13.48 -5.68
N TRP A 103 -2.78 -13.15 -6.79
CA TRP A 103 -3.82 -12.12 -6.81
C TRP A 103 -4.99 -12.45 -5.88
N LYS A 104 -5.56 -13.66 -5.97
CA LYS A 104 -6.64 -14.09 -5.08
C LYS A 104 -6.24 -13.98 -3.62
N LYS A 105 -4.99 -14.35 -3.32
CA LYS A 105 -4.46 -14.24 -1.97
C LYS A 105 -4.35 -12.78 -1.52
N LYS A 106 -3.77 -11.91 -2.35
CA LYS A 106 -3.67 -10.47 -2.11
C LYS A 106 -5.05 -9.85 -1.87
N GLU A 107 -6.05 -10.18 -2.69
CA GLU A 107 -7.43 -9.71 -2.56
C GLU A 107 -8.07 -10.10 -1.21
N ILE A 108 -7.85 -11.34 -0.75
CA ILE A 108 -8.32 -11.79 0.58
C ILE A 108 -7.67 -10.96 1.69
N LEU A 109 -6.35 -10.76 1.65
CA LEU A 109 -5.62 -10.00 2.68
C LEU A 109 -6.06 -8.53 2.71
N LEU A 110 -6.25 -7.91 1.55
CA LEU A 110 -6.78 -6.55 1.42
C LEU A 110 -8.23 -6.44 1.96
N SER A 111 -9.06 -7.44 1.69
CA SER A 111 -10.44 -7.50 2.19
C SER A 111 -10.49 -7.58 3.72
N ILE A 112 -9.58 -8.34 4.33
CA ILE A 112 -9.41 -8.42 5.78
C ILE A 112 -8.99 -7.06 6.36
N ASN A 113 -7.99 -6.41 5.77
CA ASN A 113 -7.54 -5.09 6.21
C ASN A 113 -8.65 -4.04 6.08
N ASN A 114 -9.43 -4.06 4.99
CA ASN A 114 -10.60 -3.20 4.82
C ASN A 114 -11.67 -3.43 5.90
N ALA A 115 -11.93 -4.69 6.27
CA ALA A 115 -12.84 -5.00 7.37
C ALA A 115 -12.30 -4.50 8.73
N ALA A 116 -11.00 -4.66 8.97
CA ALA A 116 -10.33 -4.18 10.18
C ALA A 116 -10.33 -2.65 10.29
N LEU A 117 -10.10 -1.94 9.18
CA LEU A 117 -10.22 -0.49 9.09
C LEU A 117 -11.61 -0.03 9.55
N LYS A 118 -12.67 -0.59 8.95
CA LYS A 118 -14.06 -0.27 9.32
C LYS A 118 -14.33 -0.53 10.80
N PHE A 119 -13.82 -1.63 11.34
CA PHE A 119 -13.93 -1.98 12.74
C PHE A 119 -13.27 -0.93 13.65
N PHE A 120 -11.99 -0.62 13.42
CA PHE A 120 -11.26 0.35 14.25
C PHE A 120 -11.83 1.76 14.14
N HIS A 121 -12.22 2.17 12.93
CA HIS A 121 -12.78 3.48 12.68
C HIS A 121 -14.16 3.64 13.33
N TYR A 122 -15.01 2.61 13.27
CA TYR A 122 -16.27 2.57 14.02
C TYR A 122 -16.03 2.66 15.53
N LEU A 123 -15.07 1.89 16.06
CA LEU A 123 -14.77 1.90 17.49
C LEU A 123 -14.29 3.26 17.99
N LEU A 124 -13.51 3.98 17.18
CA LEU A 124 -13.08 5.33 17.51
C LEU A 124 -14.27 6.29 17.55
N ASN A 125 -15.09 6.31 16.49
CA ASN A 125 -16.07 7.38 16.27
C ASN A 125 -17.45 7.14 16.88
N GLN A 126 -17.84 5.87 17.08
CA GLN A 126 -19.24 5.50 17.37
C GLN A 126 -19.41 4.63 18.61
N HIS A 127 -18.32 4.11 19.19
CA HIS A 127 -18.38 3.21 20.33
C HIS A 127 -17.80 3.84 21.60
N ALA A 128 -18.39 3.53 22.76
CA ALA A 128 -17.95 4.08 24.06
C ALA A 128 -16.46 3.82 24.35
N ALA A 129 -15.93 2.68 23.86
CA ALA A 129 -14.51 2.32 24.01
C ALA A 129 -13.54 3.34 23.36
N GLY A 130 -13.98 4.09 22.33
CA GLY A 130 -13.15 5.08 21.63
C GLY A 130 -13.12 6.47 22.28
N LYS A 131 -13.92 6.73 23.32
CA LYS A 131 -14.08 8.08 23.90
C LYS A 131 -12.77 8.70 24.36
N ASP A 132 -11.94 7.93 25.07
CA ASP A 132 -10.63 8.41 25.55
C ASP A 132 -9.66 8.64 24.41
N ALA A 133 -9.72 7.80 23.37
CA ALA A 133 -8.93 7.93 22.16
C ALA A 133 -9.28 9.19 21.37
N LEU A 134 -10.58 9.49 21.21
CA LEU A 134 -11.06 10.73 20.61
C LEU A 134 -10.59 11.96 21.41
N THR A 135 -10.80 11.95 22.72
CA THR A 135 -10.36 13.03 23.61
C THR A 135 -8.86 13.28 23.48
N TYR A 136 -8.07 12.20 23.38
CA TYR A 136 -6.64 12.29 23.16
C TYR A 136 -6.28 12.92 21.81
N LEU A 137 -6.96 12.57 20.72
CA LEU A 137 -6.76 13.17 19.39
C LEU A 137 -7.13 14.67 19.37
N GLU A 138 -8.22 15.03 20.03
CA GLU A 138 -8.66 16.43 20.18
C GLU A 138 -7.62 17.27 20.92
N LYS A 139 -7.08 16.76 22.04
CA LYS A 139 -5.97 17.39 22.77
C LYS A 139 -4.71 17.56 21.91
N ARG A 140 -4.50 16.65 20.94
CA ARG A 140 -3.42 16.76 19.94
C ARG A 140 -3.75 17.69 18.77
N GLY A 141 -4.92 18.31 18.77
CA GLY A 141 -5.37 19.26 17.76
C GLY A 141 -5.82 18.61 16.45
N LEU A 142 -6.20 17.32 16.46
CA LEU A 142 -6.80 16.65 15.32
C LEU A 142 -8.33 16.76 15.41
N ASN A 143 -8.92 17.44 14.45
CA ASN A 143 -10.38 17.59 14.36
C ASN A 143 -11.01 16.40 13.61
N LYS A 144 -12.35 16.35 13.59
CA LYS A 144 -13.10 15.30 12.91
C LYS A 144 -12.72 15.15 11.43
N ASN A 145 -12.51 16.26 10.71
CA ASN A 145 -12.14 16.21 9.29
C ASN A 145 -10.80 15.48 9.09
N LEU A 146 -9.79 15.76 9.92
CA LEU A 146 -8.51 15.04 9.88
C LEU A 146 -8.68 13.55 10.25
N ILE A 147 -9.50 13.26 11.26
CA ILE A 147 -9.81 11.88 11.66
C ILE A 147 -10.41 11.09 10.50
N GLU A 148 -11.36 11.69 9.77
CA GLU A 148 -11.99 11.09 8.58
C GLU A 148 -11.00 10.99 7.40
N THR A 149 -10.26 12.06 7.10
CA THR A 149 -9.28 12.11 6.00
C THR A 149 -8.23 11.01 6.12
N PHE A 150 -7.69 10.82 7.33
CA PHE A 150 -6.68 9.80 7.62
C PHE A 150 -7.28 8.48 8.10
N GLN A 151 -8.60 8.38 8.13
CA GLN A 151 -9.38 7.21 8.54
C GLN A 151 -8.87 6.61 9.87
N LEU A 152 -8.56 7.48 10.83
CA LEU A 152 -8.01 7.07 12.11
C LEU A 152 -9.00 6.16 12.86
N GLY A 153 -8.47 5.24 13.65
CA GLY A 153 -9.28 4.27 14.39
C GLY A 153 -8.77 4.03 15.80
N TYR A 154 -9.44 3.12 16.50
CA TYR A 154 -9.06 2.70 17.84
C TYR A 154 -9.14 1.18 17.99
N ALA A 155 -8.08 0.57 18.50
CA ALA A 155 -8.04 -0.81 18.93
C ALA A 155 -8.24 -0.87 20.45
N PRO A 156 -9.31 -1.52 20.94
CA PRO A 156 -9.62 -1.59 22.37
C PRO A 156 -8.61 -2.48 23.10
N LYS A 157 -8.59 -2.45 24.44
CA LYS A 157 -7.68 -3.28 25.26
C LYS A 157 -8.02 -4.78 25.25
N SER A 158 -9.03 -5.21 24.50
CA SER A 158 -9.45 -6.61 24.38
C SER A 158 -8.38 -7.47 23.71
N TRP A 159 -8.34 -8.76 24.06
CA TRP A 159 -7.39 -9.72 23.52
C TRP A 159 -7.77 -10.30 22.16
N ASP A 160 -9.05 -10.30 21.78
CA ASP A 160 -9.54 -11.03 20.60
C ASP A 160 -10.77 -10.40 19.95
N SER A 161 -11.06 -9.12 20.23
CA SER A 161 -12.22 -8.42 19.69
C SER A 161 -12.20 -8.34 18.16
N LEU A 162 -11.04 -8.00 17.57
CA LEU A 162 -10.87 -7.93 16.13
C LEU A 162 -10.87 -9.33 15.53
N LEU A 163 -10.12 -10.27 16.11
CA LEU A 163 -10.10 -11.67 15.66
C LEU A 163 -11.52 -12.25 15.60
N THR A 164 -12.30 -12.07 16.67
CA THR A 164 -13.69 -12.53 16.75
C THR A 164 -14.56 -11.86 15.69
N PHE A 165 -14.41 -10.56 15.48
CA PHE A 165 -15.13 -9.82 14.45
C PHE A 165 -14.81 -10.35 13.03
N LEU A 166 -13.54 -10.57 12.72
CA LEU A 166 -13.09 -11.04 11.40
C LEU A 166 -13.50 -12.50 11.13
N ILE A 167 -13.44 -13.38 12.13
CA ILE A 167 -13.98 -14.75 12.02
C ILE A 167 -15.48 -14.71 11.74
N LYS A 168 -16.25 -13.87 12.45
CA LYS A 168 -17.69 -13.69 12.19
C LYS A 168 -17.99 -13.14 10.80
N LYS A 169 -17.03 -12.44 10.17
CA LYS A 169 -17.11 -11.99 8.77
C LYS A 169 -16.75 -13.08 7.75
N GLY A 170 -16.38 -14.28 8.20
CA GLY A 170 -16.08 -15.43 7.35
C GLY A 170 -14.62 -15.58 6.95
N PHE A 171 -13.71 -14.79 7.50
CA PHE A 171 -12.28 -14.91 7.20
C PHE A 171 -11.62 -16.04 7.99
N SER A 172 -10.70 -16.77 7.37
CA SER A 172 -9.94 -17.82 8.04
C SER A 172 -8.91 -17.23 9.00
N GLN A 173 -8.61 -17.93 10.11
CA GLN A 173 -7.58 -17.49 11.05
C GLN A 173 -6.20 -17.37 10.41
N GLN A 174 -5.90 -18.23 9.42
CA GLN A 174 -4.61 -18.21 8.72
C GLN A 174 -4.47 -16.96 7.84
N ASP A 175 -5.53 -16.57 7.13
CA ASP A 175 -5.51 -15.34 6.33
C ASP A 175 -5.39 -14.10 7.22
N ILE A 176 -6.10 -14.06 8.35
CA ILE A 176 -6.00 -12.96 9.32
C ILE A 176 -4.61 -12.89 9.94
N PHE A 177 -3.96 -14.04 10.20
CA PHE A 177 -2.59 -14.06 10.71
C PHE A 177 -1.61 -13.47 9.69
N GLN A 178 -1.81 -13.75 8.40
CA GLN A 178 -0.93 -13.27 7.33
C GLN A 178 -1.04 -11.76 7.06
N THR A 179 -2.14 -11.10 7.44
CA THR A 179 -2.20 -9.62 7.42
C THR A 179 -1.43 -8.97 8.58
N GLY A 180 -0.93 -9.76 9.53
CA GLY A 180 -0.28 -9.24 10.71
C GLY A 180 -1.23 -8.53 11.67
N LEU A 181 -2.54 -8.78 11.61
CA LEU A 181 -3.49 -8.24 12.58
C LEU A 181 -3.56 -9.03 13.89
N ILE A 182 -3.15 -10.31 13.86
CA ILE A 182 -3.12 -11.20 15.03
C ILE A 182 -1.75 -11.85 15.23
N ILE A 183 -1.45 -12.25 16.46
CA ILE A 183 -0.22 -12.95 16.86
C ILE A 183 -0.60 -14.34 17.36
N ARG A 184 0.27 -15.32 17.12
CA ARG A 184 0.14 -16.68 17.68
C ARG A 184 0.99 -16.79 18.94
N SER A 185 0.37 -17.20 20.06
CA SER A 185 1.10 -17.52 21.29
C SER A 185 1.92 -18.80 21.14
N GLN A 186 2.86 -19.05 22.06
CA GLN A 186 3.62 -20.31 22.12
C GLN A 186 2.70 -21.53 22.28
N ARG A 187 1.56 -21.38 22.95
CA ARG A 187 0.53 -22.42 23.12
C ARG A 187 -0.39 -22.56 21.89
N GLY A 188 -0.10 -21.86 20.80
CA GLY A 188 -0.82 -21.95 19.53
C GLY A 188 -2.09 -21.09 19.42
N LYS A 189 -2.57 -20.46 20.50
CA LYS A 189 -3.75 -19.57 20.49
C LYS A 189 -3.45 -18.24 19.81
N PHE A 190 -4.33 -17.80 18.92
CA PHE A 190 -4.27 -16.49 18.29
C PHE A 190 -4.92 -15.39 19.14
N TYR A 191 -4.40 -14.17 19.06
CA TYR A 191 -4.92 -12.98 19.73
C TYR A 191 -4.56 -11.70 18.95
N ASP A 192 -5.31 -10.62 19.18
CA ASP A 192 -5.17 -9.32 18.51
C ASP A 192 -3.78 -8.72 18.75
N ARG A 193 -3.10 -8.24 17.69
CA ARG A 193 -1.79 -7.57 17.81
C ARG A 193 -1.90 -6.20 18.46
N PHE A 194 -2.90 -5.44 18.05
CA PHE A 194 -3.10 -4.06 18.48
C PHE A 194 -4.13 -4.03 19.59
N ARG A 195 -3.74 -3.47 20.75
CA ARG A 195 -4.60 -3.37 21.94
C ARG A 195 -4.34 -2.07 22.67
N GLY A 196 -5.40 -1.32 22.99
CA GLY A 196 -5.31 -0.01 23.66
C GLY A 196 -4.59 1.06 22.82
N ARG A 197 -4.76 1.03 21.50
CA ARG A 197 -3.95 1.83 20.57
C ARG A 197 -4.80 2.67 19.64
N LEU A 198 -4.36 3.92 19.39
CA LEU A 198 -4.78 4.67 18.21
C LEU A 198 -4.26 3.93 16.98
N MET A 199 -5.14 3.77 16.00
CA MET A 199 -4.85 3.08 14.76
C MET A 199 -4.71 4.08 13.63
N PHE A 200 -3.55 4.06 12.99
CA PHE A 200 -3.24 4.80 11.78
C PHE A 200 -3.20 3.79 10.64
N PRO A 201 -4.20 3.76 9.74
CA PRO A 201 -4.16 2.86 8.60
C PRO A 201 -3.02 3.25 7.67
N ILE A 202 -2.32 2.24 7.16
CA ILE A 202 -1.27 2.43 6.17
C ILE A 202 -1.88 2.16 4.81
N ILE A 203 -2.02 3.22 4.02
CA ILE A 203 -2.70 3.24 2.74
C ILE A 203 -1.67 3.52 1.64
N ASP A 204 -1.59 2.65 0.64
CA ASP A 204 -0.65 2.80 -0.47
C ASP A 204 -1.11 3.89 -1.46
N ALA A 205 -0.28 4.17 -2.47
CA ALA A 205 -0.59 5.20 -3.48
C ALA A 205 -1.85 4.87 -4.33
N ARG A 206 -2.34 3.62 -4.29
CA ARG A 206 -3.54 3.14 -4.98
C ARG A 206 -4.76 3.06 -4.05
N ASP A 207 -4.68 3.70 -2.88
CA ASP A 207 -5.75 3.74 -1.89
C ASP A 207 -6.08 2.36 -1.25
N MET A 208 -5.12 1.43 -1.29
CA MET A 208 -5.25 0.10 -0.70
C MET A 208 -4.75 0.06 0.74
N ILE A 209 -5.55 -0.51 1.64
CA ILE A 209 -5.19 -0.66 3.06
C ILE A 209 -4.26 -1.86 3.23
N ILE A 210 -2.97 -1.59 3.34
CA ILE A 210 -1.94 -2.63 3.35
C ILE A 210 -1.48 -3.00 4.77
N GLY A 211 -1.71 -2.13 5.74
CA GLY A 211 -1.37 -2.42 7.13
C GLY A 211 -1.84 -1.33 8.09
N PHE A 212 -1.31 -1.37 9.31
CA PHE A 212 -1.65 -0.41 10.36
C PHE A 212 -0.44 -0.07 11.22
N SER A 213 -0.45 1.14 11.76
CA SER A 213 0.36 1.51 12.92
C SER A 213 -0.53 1.73 14.13
N GLY A 214 -0.12 1.19 15.26
CA GLY A 214 -0.80 1.31 16.53
C GLY A 214 0.02 2.11 17.53
N ARG A 215 -0.45 3.29 17.92
CA ARG A 215 0.16 4.08 18.97
C ARG A 215 -0.56 3.88 20.30
N LEU A 216 0.17 3.53 21.36
CA LEU A 216 -0.41 3.38 22.69
C LEU A 216 -1.02 4.70 23.18
N ILE A 217 -2.24 4.62 23.72
CA ILE A 217 -2.97 5.74 24.33
C ILE A 217 -2.90 5.57 25.84
N GLU A 218 -1.75 5.86 26.45
CA GLU A 218 -1.72 5.94 27.91
C GLU A 218 -0.56 6.80 28.42
N GLU A 219 -0.91 7.68 29.37
CA GLU A 219 -0.02 8.30 30.35
C GLU A 219 0.33 7.32 31.50
N SER A 220 -0.17 6.09 31.48
CA SER A 220 0.14 5.04 32.46
C SER A 220 1.49 4.36 32.18
N LEU A 221 2.54 5.18 32.09
CA LEU A 221 3.86 4.75 32.54
C LEU A 221 3.81 4.61 34.07
N THR A 222 3.01 3.67 34.58
CA THR A 222 3.48 2.94 35.75
C THR A 222 4.71 2.21 35.24
N LEU A 223 5.86 2.59 35.79
CA LEU A 223 7.25 2.33 35.39
C LEU A 223 7.65 0.84 35.21
N GLU A 224 6.71 -0.08 35.04
CA GLU A 224 6.92 -1.53 35.15
C GLU A 224 6.50 -2.34 33.93
N VAL A 225 5.95 -1.74 32.85
CA VAL A 225 5.61 -2.50 31.63
C VAL A 225 6.27 -1.91 30.39
N ASP A 226 7.30 -2.60 29.90
CA ASP A 226 8.07 -2.34 28.68
C ASP A 226 7.20 -2.52 27.40
N GLN A 227 6.21 -1.66 27.20
CA GLN A 227 5.40 -1.66 25.98
C GLN A 227 5.84 -0.56 25.02
N ALA A 228 6.23 -0.96 23.81
CA ALA A 228 6.61 -0.02 22.75
C ALA A 228 5.49 1.00 22.46
N LYS A 229 5.86 2.29 22.47
CA LYS A 229 4.98 3.43 22.19
C LYS A 229 4.25 3.27 20.85
N TYR A 230 4.95 2.74 19.84
CA TYR A 230 4.41 2.40 18.52
C TYR A 230 4.66 0.93 18.19
N VAL A 231 3.66 0.31 17.58
CA VAL A 231 3.74 -1.02 16.99
C VAL A 231 3.24 -0.92 15.56
N ASN A 232 3.94 -1.52 14.61
CA ASN A 232 3.50 -1.57 13.21
C ASN A 232 3.07 -3.00 12.86
N THR A 233 2.25 -3.12 11.82
CA THR A 233 2.11 -4.38 11.08
C THR A 233 3.52 -4.91 10.73
N PRO A 234 3.82 -6.20 10.94
CA PRO A 234 5.09 -6.81 10.50
C PRO A 234 5.16 -6.85 8.96
N GLU A 235 6.27 -7.30 8.39
CA GLU A 235 6.30 -7.62 6.96
C GLU A 235 5.20 -8.63 6.61
N THR A 236 4.46 -8.36 5.54
CA THR A 236 3.39 -9.24 5.02
C THR A 236 3.47 -9.30 3.50
N PRO A 237 2.74 -10.21 2.83
CA PRO A 237 2.68 -10.24 1.36
C PRO A 237 2.14 -8.96 0.71
N ILE A 238 1.49 -8.07 1.47
CA ILE A 238 0.91 -6.83 0.96
C ILE A 238 1.51 -5.56 1.58
N TYR A 239 2.41 -5.69 2.55
CA TYR A 239 3.01 -4.56 3.25
C TYR A 239 4.50 -4.79 3.47
N HIS A 240 5.29 -3.90 2.87
CA HIS A 240 6.73 -3.83 2.99
C HIS A 240 7.13 -2.50 3.58
N LYS A 241 7.61 -2.51 4.83
CA LYS A 241 7.92 -1.30 5.60
C LYS A 241 8.93 -0.41 4.89
N ARG A 242 9.93 -1.03 4.24
CA ARG A 242 11.02 -0.35 3.53
C ARG A 242 10.60 0.32 2.22
N GLU A 243 9.38 0.07 1.73
CA GLU A 243 8.85 0.58 0.45
C GLU A 243 7.64 1.50 0.69
N THR A 244 7.23 1.67 1.95
CA THR A 244 5.98 2.34 2.29
C THR A 244 6.23 3.69 2.95
N LEU A 245 5.50 4.69 2.49
CA LEU A 245 5.43 6.04 3.04
C LEU A 245 4.02 6.32 3.55
N TYR A 246 3.90 6.68 4.83
CA TYR A 246 2.59 7.00 5.41
C TYR A 246 2.02 8.27 4.80
N GLY A 247 0.74 8.19 4.40
CA GLY A 247 -0.02 9.31 3.85
C GLY A 247 0.27 9.64 2.38
N ILE A 248 1.01 8.77 1.67
CA ILE A 248 1.23 8.91 0.23
C ILE A 248 -0.10 9.02 -0.55
N ASN A 249 -1.13 8.31 -0.11
CA ASN A 249 -2.44 8.29 -0.75
C ASN A 249 -3.11 9.68 -0.79
N VAL A 250 -2.92 10.50 0.26
CA VAL A 250 -3.44 11.88 0.30
C VAL A 250 -2.45 12.92 -0.22
N ALA A 251 -1.17 12.57 -0.34
CA ALA A 251 -0.09 13.48 -0.76
C ALA A 251 0.24 13.39 -2.26
N LYS A 252 -0.07 12.27 -2.93
CA LYS A 252 0.34 11.96 -4.31
C LYS A 252 0.05 13.07 -5.33
N GLU A 253 -1.14 13.67 -5.27
CA GLU A 253 -1.51 14.76 -6.20
C GLU A 253 -0.71 16.04 -5.94
N ALA A 254 -0.50 16.40 -4.67
CA ALA A 254 0.30 17.57 -4.31
C ALA A 254 1.78 17.37 -4.70
N ILE A 255 2.34 16.18 -4.45
CA ILE A 255 3.70 15.82 -4.86
C ILE A 255 3.86 15.95 -6.38
N LYS A 256 2.89 15.45 -7.16
CA LYS A 256 2.89 15.54 -8.61
C LYS A 256 2.82 16.99 -9.09
N ASN A 257 1.94 17.80 -8.52
CA ASN A 257 1.76 19.19 -8.95
C ASN A 257 2.95 20.08 -8.56
N GLU A 258 3.53 19.87 -7.38
CA GLU A 258 4.64 20.68 -6.88
C GLU A 258 6.02 20.17 -7.32
N GLN A 259 6.10 18.95 -7.88
CA GLN A 259 7.35 18.26 -8.22
C GLN A 259 8.34 18.23 -7.03
N LYS A 260 7.79 18.13 -5.81
CA LYS A 260 8.53 18.19 -4.56
C LYS A 260 7.81 17.35 -3.51
N VAL A 261 8.58 16.65 -2.68
CA VAL A 261 8.10 15.89 -1.53
C VAL A 261 8.77 16.39 -0.26
N VAL A 262 8.01 16.49 0.83
CA VAL A 262 8.51 16.72 2.19
C VAL A 262 8.45 15.40 2.95
N VAL A 263 9.57 14.96 3.50
CA VAL A 263 9.66 13.70 4.26
C VAL A 263 9.83 14.03 5.75
N VAL A 264 9.00 13.43 6.60
CA VAL A 264 9.02 13.59 8.06
C VAL A 264 9.10 12.25 8.78
N GLU A 265 9.33 12.27 10.10
CA GLU A 265 9.65 11.07 10.89
C GLU A 265 8.44 10.18 11.20
N GLY A 266 7.25 10.75 11.43
CA GLY A 266 6.11 9.97 11.91
C GLY A 266 4.73 10.49 11.50
N GLU A 267 3.71 9.71 11.83
CA GLU A 267 2.32 9.95 11.39
C GLU A 267 1.78 11.29 11.91
N PHE A 268 2.10 11.66 13.15
CA PHE A 268 1.66 12.94 13.70
C PHE A 268 2.31 14.13 13.00
N ASP A 269 3.57 14.02 12.61
CA ASP A 269 4.26 15.11 11.90
C ASP A 269 3.65 15.27 10.51
N MET A 270 3.39 14.16 9.82
CA MET A 270 2.75 14.18 8.50
C MET A 270 1.33 14.76 8.57
N ILE A 271 0.51 14.33 9.54
CA ILE A 271 -0.83 14.89 9.74
C ILE A 271 -0.76 16.37 10.13
N SER A 272 0.24 16.78 10.93
CA SER A 272 0.44 18.17 11.32
C SER A 272 0.81 19.05 10.12
N CYS A 273 1.74 18.62 9.27
CA CYS A 273 2.10 19.29 8.03
C CYS A 273 0.86 19.41 7.11
N TYR A 274 0.11 18.31 6.94
CA TYR A 274 -1.11 18.30 6.15
C TYR A 274 -2.16 19.29 6.69
N LYS A 275 -2.34 19.35 8.02
CA LYS A 275 -3.23 20.30 8.70
C LYS A 275 -2.87 21.76 8.40
N HIS A 276 -1.58 22.07 8.28
CA HIS A 276 -1.08 23.43 8.01
C HIS A 276 -0.89 23.73 6.51
N GLY A 277 -1.41 22.88 5.62
CA GLY A 277 -1.43 23.14 4.18
C GLY A 277 -0.23 22.61 3.40
N VAL A 278 0.74 21.97 4.06
CA VAL A 278 1.88 21.32 3.38
C VAL A 278 1.43 19.92 2.92
N LYS A 279 0.68 19.88 1.81
CA LYS A 279 -0.05 18.68 1.35
C LYS A 279 0.85 17.64 0.67
N ASN A 280 2.04 18.00 0.22
CA ASN A 280 3.05 17.10 -0.35
C ASN A 280 3.96 16.44 0.71
N THR A 281 3.44 16.22 1.92
CA THR A 281 4.20 15.61 3.03
C THR A 281 3.90 14.12 3.15
N VAL A 282 4.94 13.33 3.39
CA VAL A 282 4.87 11.89 3.70
C VAL A 282 5.72 11.57 4.92
N ALA A 283 5.37 10.52 5.67
CA ALA A 283 6.18 10.04 6.80
C ALA A 283 6.86 8.71 6.52
N ILE A 284 8.11 8.59 6.97
CA ILE A 284 8.79 7.30 6.98
C ILE A 284 8.15 6.37 8.00
N LYS A 285 8.24 5.07 7.74
CA LYS A 285 7.81 4.03 8.67
C LYS A 285 9.06 3.43 9.32
N GLY A 286 9.67 4.06 10.32
CA GLY A 286 10.85 3.51 11.00
C GLY A 286 11.92 4.54 11.36
N SER A 287 13.17 4.10 11.47
CA SER A 287 14.30 4.91 11.94
C SER A 287 15.14 5.54 10.81
N ALA A 288 15.06 5.02 9.57
CA ALA A 288 15.84 5.54 8.45
C ALA A 288 15.02 5.52 7.15
N PHE A 289 15.24 6.53 6.32
CA PHE A 289 14.75 6.61 4.95
C PHE A 289 15.51 5.62 4.07
N THR A 290 14.79 4.82 3.28
CA THR A 290 15.38 3.77 2.45
C THR A 290 15.56 4.25 1.01
N LYS A 291 16.26 3.46 0.18
CA LYS A 291 16.38 3.73 -1.26
C LYS A 291 15.11 3.41 -2.04
N ASP A 292 14.29 2.50 -1.51
CA ASP A 292 13.06 2.05 -2.18
C ASP A 292 11.87 3.00 -1.89
N GLN A 293 11.95 3.80 -0.82
CA GLN A 293 11.04 4.92 -0.51
C GLN A 293 11.42 6.18 -1.30
#